data_AF-A0A2I8ABN0-F1
#
_entry.id   AF-A0A2I8ABN0-F1
#
_cell.length_a   1.000
_cell.length_b   1.000
_cell.length_c   1.000
_cell.angle_alpha   90.00
_cell.angle_beta   90.00
_cell.angle_gamma   90.00
#
_symmetry.space_group_name_H-M   'P 1'
#
loop_
_entity.id
_entity.type
_entity.pdbx_description
1 polymer ?
#
loop_
_entity_poly.entity_id
_entity_poly.type
_entity_poly.pdbx_seq_one_letter_code
_entity_poly.pdbx_strand_id
1 'polypeptide(L)'
;MRINKTLLICLIILTAVSLTKAEILPVQSKKLLQQIHSEALATENIASIDGSNIKKLRGIFEIRWIPAASMANTLQGSPQQWQADFILIDKTVYDNGLPKRGDIIIFKPTDNLTKEGYTDPFIKRIIALPGEKVELRKGKVYINNQLLPESYIDSKQVTNIDVCASAEQPPFLSKPQTLPPNSYLVLGDNRQESYDSRCWGLVTRKNIIGQAVRRVWPLATQINLDKNRHQQQHYLEELFLKNVGFVIPPNNLNDGIAFFQKQLANARKNQDVTGEITALRHLSMYNIMLGTKNEQAMNYAQQLLKVARQHKISGSETQALAYMSLAAFAKLEPNLAIEYGQQVLPLAQKNQDQISEYMALWSLAIANVYFNDCSQAKIFYDRSSSILNSLPVSENKNMIKEQISVIFKQLNLQKCSGISNI
;
A
#
# COMPACT_ATOMS: atom_id res chain seq x y z
N MET A 1 -12.07 3.07 -8.09
CA MET A 1 -11.02 2.32 -8.78
C MET A 1 -10.70 1.37 -7.73
N ARG A 2 -11.14 0.15 -7.87
CA ARG A 2 -10.63 -0.92 -7.06
C ARG A 2 -9.13 -1.04 -7.35
N ILE A 3 -8.29 0.02 -7.20
CA ILE A 3 -6.96 0.20 -7.83
C ILE A 3 -6.42 -1.17 -7.79
N ASN A 4 -6.52 -1.83 -8.96
CA ASN A 4 -6.38 -3.28 -8.92
C ASN A 4 -5.05 -3.47 -8.20
N LYS A 5 -5.01 -4.37 -7.22
CA LYS A 5 -3.76 -4.60 -6.47
C LYS A 5 -2.56 -4.64 -7.43
N THR A 6 -2.84 -5.20 -8.60
CA THR A 6 -2.18 -5.11 -9.91
C THR A 6 -1.76 -3.73 -10.43
N LEU A 7 -2.64 -2.74 -10.55
CA LEU A 7 -2.35 -1.40 -11.08
C LEU A 7 -1.39 -0.58 -10.20
N LEU A 8 -1.56 -0.55 -8.87
CA LEU A 8 -0.62 0.12 -7.97
C LEU A 8 0.78 -0.48 -8.10
N ILE A 9 0.82 -1.80 -8.16
CA ILE A 9 2.02 -2.57 -8.42
C ILE A 9 2.61 -2.21 -9.79
N CYS A 10 1.79 -2.10 -10.84
CA CYS A 10 2.21 -1.71 -12.18
C CYS A 10 2.80 -0.29 -12.22
N LEU A 11 2.24 0.69 -11.50
CA LEU A 11 2.82 2.05 -11.41
C LEU A 11 4.19 2.06 -10.72
N ILE A 12 4.36 1.31 -9.62
CA ILE A 12 5.65 1.24 -8.92
C ILE A 12 6.68 0.45 -9.75
N ILE A 13 6.25 -0.61 -10.45
CA ILE A 13 7.08 -1.36 -11.39
C ILE A 13 7.51 -0.46 -12.56
N LEU A 14 6.59 0.27 -13.20
CA LEU A 14 6.89 1.18 -14.31
C LEU A 14 7.88 2.28 -13.95
N THR A 15 7.85 2.78 -12.72
CA THR A 15 8.81 3.76 -12.20
C THR A 15 10.16 3.17 -11.77
N ALA A 16 10.24 1.87 -11.50
CA ALA A 16 11.49 1.14 -11.25
C ALA A 16 12.19 0.74 -12.57
N VAL A 17 11.40 0.30 -13.57
CA VAL A 17 11.86 -0.06 -14.91
C VAL A 17 12.35 1.16 -15.70
N SER A 18 11.71 2.32 -15.55
CA SER A 18 12.11 3.55 -16.27
C SER A 18 13.46 4.14 -15.84
N LEU A 19 14.06 3.64 -14.74
CA LEU A 19 15.25 4.26 -14.12
C LEU A 19 16.42 3.32 -13.82
N THR A 20 16.32 2.03 -14.10
CA THR A 20 17.54 1.27 -14.43
C THR A 20 18.07 1.84 -15.73
N LYS A 21 19.24 2.50 -15.71
CA LYS A 21 19.94 2.88 -16.95
C LYS A 21 19.92 1.66 -17.88
N ALA A 22 19.15 1.74 -18.96
CA ALA A 22 18.97 0.66 -19.93
C ALA A 22 20.26 0.33 -20.71
N GLU A 23 21.40 0.89 -20.29
CA GLU A 23 22.71 0.75 -20.91
C GLU A 23 23.50 -0.46 -20.38
N ILE A 24 23.16 -1.03 -19.22
CA ILE A 24 23.97 -2.11 -18.57
C ILE A 24 23.23 -3.47 -18.55
N LEU A 25 22.01 -3.57 -19.09
CA LEU A 25 21.21 -4.79 -19.03
C LEU A 25 21.30 -5.65 -20.31
N PRO A 26 21.48 -6.98 -20.20
CA PRO A 26 21.43 -7.92 -21.32
C PRO A 26 20.14 -7.82 -22.14
N VAL A 27 20.21 -8.15 -23.43
CA VAL A 27 19.10 -8.01 -24.40
C VAL A 27 17.81 -8.73 -23.95
N GLN A 28 17.93 -9.86 -23.26
CA GLN A 28 16.78 -10.61 -22.73
C GLN A 28 16.11 -9.90 -21.54
N SER A 29 16.87 -9.25 -20.66
CA SER A 29 16.35 -8.41 -19.58
C SER A 29 15.61 -7.19 -20.11
N LYS A 30 16.04 -6.62 -21.25
CA LYS A 30 15.31 -5.54 -21.94
C LYS A 30 13.96 -6.01 -22.47
N LYS A 31 13.88 -7.22 -23.06
CA LYS A 31 12.61 -7.81 -23.50
C LYS A 31 11.65 -8.08 -22.35
N LEU A 32 12.15 -8.60 -21.23
CA LEU A 32 11.32 -8.82 -20.04
C LEU A 32 10.87 -7.50 -19.42
N LEU A 33 11.74 -6.49 -19.33
CA LEU A 33 11.36 -5.16 -18.86
C LEU A 33 10.37 -4.49 -19.81
N GLN A 34 10.51 -4.66 -21.13
CA GLN A 34 9.53 -4.22 -22.13
C GLN A 34 8.22 -4.97 -22.01
N GLN A 35 8.25 -6.27 -21.71
CA GLN A 35 7.07 -7.09 -21.47
C GLN A 35 6.36 -6.65 -20.19
N ILE A 36 7.08 -6.49 -19.09
CA ILE A 36 6.57 -5.96 -17.82
C ILE A 36 6.05 -4.54 -18.02
N HIS A 37 6.75 -3.69 -18.76
CA HIS A 37 6.33 -2.35 -19.12
C HIS A 37 5.07 -2.38 -19.99
N SER A 38 4.97 -3.28 -20.96
CA SER A 38 3.80 -3.43 -21.83
C SER A 38 2.60 -4.04 -21.11
N GLU A 39 2.82 -5.00 -20.22
CA GLU A 39 1.77 -5.61 -19.39
C GLU A 39 1.30 -4.61 -18.32
N ALA A 40 2.23 -3.82 -17.76
CA ALA A 40 1.93 -2.74 -16.85
C ALA A 40 1.22 -1.57 -17.55
N LEU A 41 1.58 -1.21 -18.78
CA LEU A 41 0.87 -0.22 -19.60
C LEU A 41 -0.48 -0.73 -20.11
N ALA A 42 -0.60 -2.03 -20.39
CA ALA A 42 -1.85 -2.68 -20.77
C ALA A 42 -2.83 -2.79 -19.60
N THR A 43 -2.34 -2.84 -18.36
CA THR A 43 -3.12 -2.49 -17.17
C THR A 43 -3.25 -0.96 -17.05
N GLU A 44 -4.28 -0.42 -17.70
CA GLU A 44 -4.74 0.98 -17.76
C GLU A 44 -3.96 2.10 -17.01
N ASN A 45 -3.39 3.01 -17.82
CA ASN A 45 -3.11 4.44 -17.53
C ASN A 45 -2.03 4.78 -16.47
N ILE A 46 -0.77 4.80 -16.91
CA ILE A 46 0.40 5.09 -16.04
C ILE A 46 1.19 6.33 -16.49
N ALA A 47 0.53 7.26 -17.20
CA ALA A 47 1.20 8.40 -17.83
C ALA A 47 1.32 9.69 -16.99
N SER A 48 0.81 9.76 -15.75
CA SER A 48 0.65 11.06 -15.06
C SER A 48 1.03 11.09 -13.57
N ILE A 49 2.19 10.54 -13.19
CA ILE A 49 2.73 10.75 -11.84
C ILE A 49 3.71 11.94 -11.86
N ASP A 50 3.46 12.97 -11.04
CA ASP A 50 4.39 14.08 -10.79
C ASP A 50 5.71 13.59 -10.15
N GLY A 51 6.85 13.99 -10.72
CA GLY A 51 8.20 13.59 -10.30
C GLY A 51 8.58 13.96 -8.86
N SER A 52 7.90 14.95 -8.24
CA SER A 52 8.15 15.36 -6.85
C SER A 52 7.65 14.30 -5.84
N ASN A 53 6.44 13.78 -6.06
CA ASN A 53 5.82 12.72 -5.27
C ASN A 53 6.54 11.38 -5.46
N ILE A 54 7.06 11.11 -6.65
CA ILE A 54 7.88 9.92 -6.95
C ILE A 54 9.15 9.92 -6.10
N LYS A 55 9.84 11.07 -5.95
CA LYS A 55 11.05 11.16 -5.09
C LYS A 55 10.74 10.90 -3.62
N LYS A 56 9.62 11.41 -3.11
CA LYS A 56 9.21 11.20 -1.72
C LYS A 56 8.82 9.73 -1.47
N LEU A 57 8.08 9.12 -2.39
CA LEU A 57 7.72 7.70 -2.34
C LEU A 57 8.95 6.80 -2.44
N ARG A 58 9.95 7.16 -3.25
CA ARG A 58 11.25 6.49 -3.27
C ARG A 58 12.01 6.58 -1.95
N GLY A 59 11.74 7.56 -1.10
CA GLY A 59 12.30 7.57 0.26
C GLY A 59 11.75 6.45 1.12
N ILE A 60 10.50 6.05 0.88
CA ILE A 60 9.69 5.21 1.75
C ILE A 60 9.66 3.76 1.23
N PHE A 61 9.43 3.58 -0.06
CA PHE A 61 9.29 2.28 -0.70
C PHE A 61 10.28 2.08 -1.85
N GLU A 62 10.61 0.83 -2.13
CA GLU A 62 11.47 0.43 -3.24
C GLU A 62 10.98 -0.88 -3.86
N ILE A 63 11.06 -1.00 -5.19
CA ILE A 63 10.86 -2.29 -5.87
C ILE A 63 12.20 -2.82 -6.34
N ARG A 64 12.43 -4.12 -6.14
CA ARG A 64 13.60 -4.82 -6.68
C ARG A 64 13.20 -6.10 -7.38
N TRP A 65 13.86 -6.35 -8.51
CA TRP A 65 13.94 -7.67 -9.12
C TRP A 65 14.88 -8.54 -8.30
N ILE A 66 14.44 -9.75 -7.94
CA ILE A 66 15.20 -10.63 -7.06
C ILE A 66 15.43 -11.98 -7.74
N PRO A 67 16.66 -12.31 -8.16
CA PRO A 67 17.02 -13.65 -8.63
C PRO A 67 17.01 -14.61 -7.43
N ALA A 68 15.85 -15.19 -7.12
CA ALA A 68 15.57 -15.71 -5.79
C ALA A 68 16.03 -17.16 -5.51
N ALA A 69 17.14 -17.62 -6.07
CA ALA A 69 17.62 -19.01 -5.87
C ALA A 69 17.71 -19.41 -4.38
N SER A 70 18.29 -18.53 -3.55
CA SER A 70 18.40 -18.72 -2.09
C SER A 70 17.08 -18.59 -1.32
N MET A 71 16.03 -18.07 -1.94
CA MET A 71 14.70 -17.86 -1.35
C MET A 71 13.62 -18.68 -2.07
N ALA A 72 13.99 -19.71 -2.85
CA ALA A 72 13.11 -20.44 -3.78
C ALA A 72 11.79 -20.98 -3.19
N ASN A 73 11.75 -21.24 -1.88
CA ASN A 73 10.54 -21.69 -1.17
C ASN A 73 9.51 -20.56 -0.92
N THR A 74 9.95 -19.30 -0.98
CA THR A 74 9.12 -18.10 -0.73
C THR A 74 9.02 -17.19 -1.94
N LEU A 75 10.09 -17.09 -2.72
CA LEU A 75 10.20 -16.26 -3.90
C LEU A 75 10.65 -17.13 -5.08
N GLN A 76 10.10 -16.89 -6.25
CA GLN A 76 10.39 -17.64 -7.46
C GLN A 76 11.39 -16.88 -8.32
N GLY A 77 12.31 -17.61 -8.93
CA GLY A 77 13.15 -17.07 -9.99
C GLY A 77 14.13 -18.09 -10.56
N SER A 78 14.40 -17.96 -11.85
CA SER A 78 15.46 -18.63 -12.58
C SER A 78 16.39 -17.55 -13.16
N PRO A 79 17.57 -17.34 -12.54
CA PRO A 79 18.55 -16.37 -13.03
C PRO A 79 18.95 -16.63 -14.49
N GLN A 80 19.03 -17.91 -14.88
CA GLN A 80 19.42 -18.34 -16.23
C GLN A 80 18.34 -18.04 -17.29
N GLN A 81 17.07 -17.97 -16.87
CA GLN A 81 15.92 -17.66 -17.75
C GLN A 81 15.39 -16.24 -17.55
N TRP A 82 16.06 -15.42 -16.73
CA TRP A 82 15.67 -14.05 -16.37
C TRP A 82 14.29 -13.90 -15.72
N GLN A 83 13.63 -15.00 -15.38
CA GLN A 83 12.34 -14.97 -14.69
C GLN A 83 12.60 -14.79 -13.20
N ALA A 84 12.05 -13.77 -12.56
CA ALA A 84 12.14 -13.63 -11.11
C ALA A 84 11.06 -12.72 -10.55
N ASP A 85 10.78 -12.89 -9.26
CA ASP A 85 9.80 -12.08 -8.56
C ASP A 85 10.28 -10.64 -8.41
N PHE A 86 9.35 -9.69 -8.57
CA PHE A 86 9.55 -8.33 -8.08
C PHE A 86 8.90 -8.20 -6.72
N ILE A 87 9.62 -7.59 -5.78
CA ILE A 87 9.14 -7.38 -4.42
C ILE A 87 9.04 -5.90 -4.09
N LEU A 88 8.06 -5.55 -3.28
CA LEU A 88 7.92 -4.25 -2.64
C LEU A 88 8.64 -4.27 -1.29
N ILE A 89 9.50 -3.28 -1.10
CA ILE A 89 10.30 -3.07 0.09
C ILE A 89 9.80 -1.82 0.80
N ASP A 90 9.52 -1.93 2.08
CA ASP A 90 9.25 -0.80 2.97
C ASP A 90 10.50 -0.47 3.80
N LYS A 91 11.01 0.75 3.63
CA LYS A 91 12.23 1.23 4.28
C LYS A 91 11.98 1.92 5.61
N THR A 92 10.72 2.18 5.94
CA THR A 92 10.30 2.93 7.14
C THR A 92 9.83 2.03 8.28
N VAL A 93 9.55 0.74 8.02
CA VAL A 93 9.10 -0.22 9.04
C VAL A 93 9.97 -0.20 10.30
N TYR A 94 11.27 0.05 10.11
CA TYR A 94 12.25 -0.01 11.18
C TYR A 94 12.69 1.36 11.72
N ASP A 95 11.99 2.44 11.37
CA ASP A 95 12.25 3.77 11.93
C ASP A 95 11.71 3.87 13.36
N ASN A 96 10.56 3.23 13.61
CA ASN A 96 9.88 3.23 14.92
C ASN A 96 9.69 1.82 15.50
N GLY A 97 10.34 0.80 14.91
CA GLY A 97 10.20 -0.59 15.32
C GLY A 97 11.47 -1.40 15.09
N LEU A 98 11.65 -2.47 15.87
CA LEU A 98 12.75 -3.41 15.66
C LEU A 98 12.37 -4.49 14.65
N PRO A 99 13.33 -5.01 13.87
CA PRO A 99 13.17 -6.24 13.10
C PRO A 99 12.72 -7.40 14.00
N LYS A 100 11.80 -8.21 13.48
CA LYS A 100 11.19 -9.35 14.16
C LYS A 100 11.62 -10.65 13.49
N ARG A 101 11.57 -11.75 14.26
CA ARG A 101 11.82 -13.08 13.70
C ARG A 101 10.80 -13.36 12.59
N GLY A 102 11.28 -13.91 11.49
CA GLY A 102 10.48 -14.22 10.32
C GLY A 102 10.34 -13.07 9.32
N ASP A 103 10.73 -11.84 9.67
CA ASP A 103 10.76 -10.75 8.69
C ASP A 103 11.73 -11.10 7.54
N ILE A 104 11.30 -10.85 6.31
CA ILE A 104 12.18 -10.94 5.14
C ILE A 104 12.76 -9.56 4.90
N ILE A 105 14.08 -9.45 4.91
CA ILE A 105 14.76 -8.15 4.86
C ILE A 105 15.67 -8.05 3.66
N ILE A 106 15.81 -6.80 3.21
CA ILE A 106 16.85 -6.40 2.25
C ILE A 106 17.92 -5.66 3.04
N PHE A 107 19.18 -6.01 2.83
CA PHE A 107 20.30 -5.41 3.55
C PHE A 107 21.51 -5.24 2.64
N LYS A 108 22.28 -4.18 2.89
CA LYS A 108 23.58 -3.97 2.25
C LYS A 108 24.57 -5.05 2.72
N PRO A 109 25.55 -5.43 1.89
CA PRO A 109 26.66 -6.29 2.32
C PRO A 109 27.22 -5.86 3.68
N THR A 110 27.54 -6.84 4.51
CA THR A 110 28.29 -6.63 5.75
C THR A 110 29.76 -6.35 5.42
N ASP A 111 30.54 -5.95 6.41
CA ASP A 111 31.98 -5.71 6.20
C ASP A 111 32.70 -6.98 5.72
N ASN A 112 32.28 -8.16 6.18
CA ASN A 112 32.78 -9.45 5.70
C ASN A 112 32.42 -9.70 4.24
N LEU A 113 31.14 -9.53 3.88
CA LEU A 113 30.68 -9.69 2.50
C LEU A 113 31.35 -8.69 1.55
N THR A 114 31.62 -7.48 2.02
CA THR A 114 32.29 -6.45 1.23
C THR A 114 33.75 -6.83 0.95
N LYS A 115 34.44 -7.44 1.93
CA LYS A 115 35.81 -7.99 1.75
C LYS A 115 35.84 -9.15 0.75
N GLU A 116 34.79 -9.96 0.71
CA GLU A 116 34.61 -11.02 -0.30
C GLU A 116 34.22 -10.47 -1.69
N GLY A 117 34.10 -9.15 -1.85
CA GLY A 117 33.82 -8.50 -3.13
C GLY A 117 32.33 -8.31 -3.44
N TYR A 118 31.42 -8.64 -2.51
CA TYR A 118 29.99 -8.41 -2.71
C TYR A 118 29.64 -6.93 -2.51
N THR A 119 29.01 -6.35 -3.53
CA THR A 119 28.55 -4.95 -3.53
C THR A 119 27.03 -4.84 -3.56
N ASP A 120 26.34 -5.86 -4.06
CA ASP A 120 24.89 -5.85 -4.23
C ASP A 120 24.13 -6.19 -2.93
N PRO A 121 22.94 -5.60 -2.70
CA PRO A 121 22.10 -5.94 -1.56
C PRO A 121 21.59 -7.38 -1.59
N PHE A 122 21.48 -7.96 -0.39
CA PHE A 122 20.99 -9.31 -0.17
C PHE A 122 19.55 -9.31 0.34
N ILE A 123 18.84 -10.40 0.06
CA ILE A 123 17.55 -10.71 0.66
C ILE A 123 17.62 -12.03 1.43
N LYS A 124 17.18 -12.01 2.69
CA LYS A 124 17.15 -13.18 3.58
C LYS A 124 16.04 -13.02 4.62
N ARG A 125 15.66 -14.13 5.28
CA ARG A 125 14.73 -14.13 6.41
C ARG A 125 15.47 -14.03 7.73
N ILE A 126 14.97 -13.22 8.66
CA ILE A 126 15.49 -13.15 10.03
C ILE A 126 15.12 -14.43 10.77
N ILE A 127 16.15 -15.15 11.21
CA ILE A 127 16.03 -16.42 11.94
C ILE A 127 16.30 -16.23 13.42
N ALA A 128 17.22 -15.35 13.82
CA ALA A 128 17.50 -15.05 15.21
C ALA A 128 17.66 -13.56 15.50
N LEU A 129 17.27 -13.18 16.72
CA LEU A 129 17.21 -11.81 17.23
C LEU A 129 18.40 -11.50 18.16
N PRO A 130 18.66 -10.22 18.44
CA PRO A 130 19.72 -9.83 19.38
C PRO A 130 19.58 -10.52 20.74
N GLY A 131 20.71 -10.99 21.29
CA GLY A 131 20.77 -11.68 22.59
C GLY A 131 20.43 -13.17 22.55
N GLU A 132 19.96 -13.70 21.42
CA GLU A 132 19.60 -15.11 21.32
C GLU A 132 20.78 -16.01 21.02
N LYS A 133 20.73 -17.23 21.56
CA LYS A 133 21.64 -18.31 21.21
C LYS A 133 21.09 -19.13 20.06
N VAL A 134 21.84 -19.26 18.98
CA VAL A 134 21.52 -20.06 17.80
C VAL A 134 22.43 -21.28 17.73
N GLU A 135 21.85 -22.44 17.42
CA GLU A 135 22.57 -23.69 17.25
C GLU A 135 21.96 -24.49 16.09
N LEU A 136 22.81 -25.16 15.29
CA LEU A 136 22.38 -26.13 14.30
C LEU A 136 22.55 -27.54 14.88
N ARG A 137 21.46 -28.33 14.94
CA ARG A 137 21.52 -29.74 15.38
C ARG A 137 20.72 -30.62 14.45
N LYS A 138 21.35 -31.69 13.95
CA LYS A 138 20.72 -32.69 13.07
C LYS A 138 19.91 -32.06 11.92
N GLY A 139 20.49 -31.04 11.27
CA GLY A 139 19.85 -30.36 10.13
C GLY A 139 18.74 -29.38 10.48
N LYS A 140 18.53 -29.03 11.75
CA LYS A 140 17.49 -28.09 12.19
C LYS A 140 18.07 -26.95 13.02
N VAL A 141 17.36 -25.82 13.03
CA VAL A 141 17.75 -24.61 13.78
C VAL A 141 17.13 -24.62 15.17
N TYR A 142 17.93 -24.30 16.18
CA TYR A 142 17.49 -24.12 17.55
C TYR A 142 17.81 -22.71 18.03
N ILE A 143 16.85 -22.09 18.72
CA ILE A 143 16.96 -20.78 19.34
C ILE A 143 16.78 -20.97 20.85
N ASN A 144 17.77 -20.55 21.64
CA ASN A 144 17.77 -20.72 23.09
C ASN A 144 17.43 -22.18 23.50
N ASN A 145 18.04 -23.14 22.81
CA ASN A 145 17.84 -24.60 22.94
C ASN A 145 16.46 -25.13 22.50
N GLN A 146 15.53 -24.28 22.04
CA GLN A 146 14.22 -24.68 21.53
C GLN A 146 14.24 -24.82 20.01
N LEU A 147 13.58 -25.86 19.48
CA LEU A 147 13.48 -26.06 18.03
C LEU A 147 12.69 -24.90 17.42
N LEU A 148 13.24 -24.26 16.38
CA LEU A 148 12.53 -23.22 15.65
C LEU A 148 11.47 -23.86 14.73
N PRO A 149 10.18 -23.50 14.84
CA PRO A 149 9.17 -23.92 13.88
C PRO A 149 9.34 -23.15 12.56
N GLU A 150 9.56 -23.87 11.46
CA GLU A 150 9.85 -23.28 10.15
C GLU A 150 8.78 -23.67 9.12
N SER A 151 7.55 -23.20 9.30
CA SER A 151 6.42 -23.52 8.40
C SER A 151 6.53 -22.89 7.00
N TYR A 152 7.61 -22.14 6.74
CA TYR A 152 7.89 -21.44 5.48
C TYR A 152 8.93 -22.16 4.60
N ILE A 153 9.45 -23.31 5.02
CA ILE A 153 10.32 -24.18 4.22
C ILE A 153 9.74 -25.59 4.11
N ASP A 154 10.15 -26.35 3.10
CA ASP A 154 9.83 -27.78 3.02
C ASP A 154 10.42 -28.52 4.23
N SER A 155 9.61 -29.35 4.88
CA SER A 155 10.01 -30.23 5.98
C SER A 155 11.27 -31.07 5.71
N LYS A 156 11.52 -31.42 4.44
CA LYS A 156 12.67 -32.20 3.94
C LYS A 156 13.96 -31.40 3.89
N GLN A 157 13.91 -30.08 3.96
CA GLN A 157 15.11 -29.25 3.92
C GLN A 157 15.97 -29.47 5.17
N VAL A 158 17.28 -29.54 4.90
CA VAL A 158 18.33 -29.70 5.90
C VAL A 158 19.07 -28.37 6.02
N THR A 159 19.16 -27.85 7.25
CA THR A 159 19.97 -26.67 7.57
C THR A 159 21.29 -27.12 8.18
N ASN A 160 22.35 -27.09 7.37
CA ASN A 160 23.73 -27.37 7.76
C ASN A 160 24.69 -26.34 7.15
N ILE A 161 25.97 -26.44 7.47
CA ILE A 161 27.02 -25.51 7.01
C ILE A 161 27.68 -25.93 5.69
N ASP A 162 27.26 -27.02 5.07
CA ASP A 162 27.90 -27.59 3.88
C ASP A 162 27.84 -26.62 2.68
N VAL A 163 26.82 -25.75 2.67
CA VAL A 163 26.64 -24.66 1.70
C VAL A 163 27.72 -23.59 1.74
N CYS A 164 28.59 -23.62 2.76
CA CYS A 164 29.66 -22.65 2.97
C CYS A 164 31.00 -23.10 2.39
N ALA A 165 31.00 -24.07 1.47
CA ALA A 165 32.21 -24.67 0.89
C ALA A 165 33.18 -23.66 0.24
N SER A 166 32.72 -22.45 -0.10
CA SER A 166 33.53 -21.36 -0.67
C SER A 166 34.11 -20.39 0.37
N ALA A 167 33.84 -20.55 1.66
CA ALA A 167 34.29 -19.62 2.70
C ALA A 167 35.70 -19.95 3.22
N GLU A 168 36.54 -18.93 3.42
CA GLU A 168 37.84 -19.08 4.08
C GLU A 168 37.65 -19.36 5.59
N GLN A 169 37.75 -20.64 5.98
CA GLN A 169 37.83 -21.12 7.38
C GLN A 169 36.56 -20.87 8.23
N PRO A 170 36.38 -21.64 9.33
CA PRO A 170 35.17 -22.42 9.56
C PRO A 170 33.91 -21.56 9.53
N PRO A 171 32.82 -22.04 8.91
CA PRO A 171 31.58 -21.30 8.80
C PRO A 171 31.13 -20.74 10.15
N PHE A 172 30.59 -19.53 10.17
CA PHE A 172 30.15 -18.85 11.38
C PHE A 172 29.29 -19.72 12.32
N LEU A 173 28.35 -20.51 11.76
CA LEU A 173 27.48 -21.43 12.51
C LEU A 173 28.02 -22.86 12.66
N SER A 174 29.33 -23.07 12.52
CA SER A 174 29.99 -24.35 12.85
C SER A 174 29.90 -24.71 14.34
N LYS A 175 29.64 -23.72 15.20
CA LYS A 175 29.42 -23.86 16.64
C LYS A 175 28.24 -23.00 17.08
N PRO A 176 27.65 -23.25 18.27
CA PRO A 176 26.60 -22.38 18.80
C PRO A 176 27.08 -20.92 18.92
N GLN A 177 26.23 -19.97 18.54
CA GLN A 177 26.54 -18.54 18.56
C GLN A 177 25.50 -17.79 19.37
N THR A 178 25.96 -16.89 20.23
CA THR A 178 25.08 -15.93 20.92
C THR A 178 25.19 -14.58 20.23
N LEU A 179 24.05 -14.06 19.78
CA LEU A 179 24.03 -12.82 19.00
C LEU A 179 24.29 -11.60 19.91
N PRO A 180 25.27 -10.73 19.58
CA PRO A 180 25.43 -9.47 20.27
C PRO A 180 24.23 -8.54 20.02
N PRO A 181 24.10 -7.44 20.80
CA PRO A 181 23.08 -6.42 20.56
C PRO A 181 23.06 -5.92 19.11
N ASN A 182 21.88 -5.55 18.63
CA ASN A 182 21.64 -5.01 17.28
C ASN A 182 22.10 -5.90 16.10
N SER A 183 22.30 -7.19 16.34
CA SER A 183 22.74 -8.15 15.33
C SER A 183 21.70 -9.24 15.12
N TYR A 184 21.56 -9.66 13.87
CA TYR A 184 20.55 -10.60 13.40
C TYR A 184 21.22 -11.72 12.63
N LEU A 185 20.70 -12.93 12.81
CA LEU A 185 21.10 -14.07 11.99
C LEU A 185 20.04 -14.28 10.92
N VAL A 186 20.46 -14.32 9.66
CA VAL A 186 19.53 -14.40 8.53
C VAL A 186 19.86 -15.60 7.64
N LEU A 187 18.84 -16.35 7.24
CA LEU A 187 18.98 -17.51 6.36
C LEU A 187 18.12 -17.37 5.12
N GLY A 188 18.53 -18.06 4.06
CA GLY A 188 17.67 -18.26 2.90
C GLY A 188 16.59 -19.30 3.19
N ASP A 189 15.45 -19.15 2.55
CA ASP A 189 14.38 -20.15 2.66
C ASP A 189 14.67 -21.40 1.82
N ASN A 190 15.62 -21.33 0.87
CA ASN A 190 16.21 -22.49 0.22
C ASN A 190 17.55 -22.84 0.90
N ARG A 191 17.48 -23.61 1.98
CA ARG A 191 18.59 -23.86 2.91
C ARG A 191 19.80 -24.49 2.25
N GLN A 192 19.61 -25.37 1.28
CA GLN A 192 20.72 -26.08 0.64
C GLN A 192 21.39 -25.25 -0.47
N GLU A 193 20.75 -24.17 -0.92
CA GLU A 193 21.22 -23.32 -2.04
C GLU A 193 21.34 -21.85 -1.62
N SER A 194 21.67 -21.60 -0.35
CA SER A 194 21.73 -20.26 0.20
C SER A 194 23.06 -20.01 0.91
N TYR A 195 23.89 -19.18 0.28
CA TYR A 195 25.03 -18.54 0.93
C TYR A 195 24.53 -17.43 1.85
N ASP A 196 24.51 -17.69 3.15
CA ASP A 196 23.86 -16.84 4.17
C ASP A 196 24.64 -16.82 5.50
N SER A 197 24.02 -16.34 6.59
CA SER A 197 24.69 -16.12 7.87
C SER A 197 25.35 -17.36 8.46
N ARG A 198 25.06 -18.56 7.96
CA ARG A 198 25.84 -19.76 8.30
C ARG A 198 27.31 -19.62 7.95
N CYS A 199 27.60 -18.93 6.85
CA CYS A 199 28.93 -18.80 6.27
C CYS A 199 29.60 -17.50 6.75
N TRP A 200 29.03 -16.35 6.41
CA TRP A 200 29.65 -15.03 6.58
C TRP A 200 29.26 -14.29 7.87
N GLY A 201 28.34 -14.86 8.66
CA GLY A 201 27.99 -14.36 9.99
C GLY A 201 26.82 -13.37 10.03
N LEU A 202 26.86 -12.41 10.96
CA LEU A 202 25.69 -11.65 11.38
C LEU A 202 25.44 -10.39 10.55
N VAL A 203 24.18 -10.00 10.43
CA VAL A 203 23.74 -8.73 9.85
C VAL A 203 23.44 -7.75 10.98
N THR A 204 24.05 -6.58 10.98
CA THR A 204 23.74 -5.56 11.99
C THR A 204 22.56 -4.69 11.55
N ARG A 205 21.86 -4.06 12.50
CA ARG A 205 20.72 -3.17 12.21
C ARG A 205 21.04 -2.10 11.15
N LYS A 206 22.26 -1.54 11.15
CA LYS A 206 22.70 -0.52 10.19
C LYS A 206 22.78 -1.03 8.75
N ASN A 207 22.97 -2.34 8.54
CA ASN A 207 23.01 -2.92 7.20
C ASN A 207 21.60 -3.05 6.60
N ILE A 208 20.55 -3.16 7.42
CA ILE A 208 19.18 -3.40 6.98
C ILE A 208 18.61 -2.16 6.30
N ILE A 209 18.25 -2.32 5.02
CA ILE A 209 17.63 -1.29 4.18
C ILE A 209 16.12 -1.21 4.45
N GLY A 210 15.44 -2.35 4.54
CA GLY A 210 13.99 -2.40 4.70
C GLY A 210 13.42 -3.82 4.72
N GLN A 211 12.11 -3.93 4.92
CA GLN A 211 11.38 -5.19 4.91
C GLN A 211 10.78 -5.46 3.52
N ALA A 212 10.95 -6.68 3.00
CA ALA A 212 10.14 -7.17 1.90
C ALA A 212 8.73 -7.44 2.42
N VAL A 213 7.77 -6.62 2.00
CA VAL A 213 6.38 -6.71 2.49
C VAL A 213 5.48 -7.47 1.52
N ARG A 214 5.82 -7.49 0.22
CA ARG A 214 4.95 -8.09 -0.78
C ARG A 214 5.68 -8.55 -2.02
N ARG A 215 5.29 -9.69 -2.57
CA ARG A 215 5.56 -10.03 -3.98
C ARG A 215 4.54 -9.33 -4.85
N VAL A 216 5.05 -8.50 -5.74
CA VAL A 216 4.22 -7.68 -6.62
C VAL A 216 4.13 -8.22 -8.04
N TRP A 217 5.16 -8.94 -8.51
CA TRP A 217 5.17 -9.58 -9.82
C TRP A 217 5.68 -11.01 -9.70
N PRO A 218 5.12 -12.02 -10.42
CA PRO A 218 4.00 -11.92 -11.38
C PRO A 218 2.65 -11.55 -10.76
N LEU A 219 1.83 -10.80 -11.49
CA LEU A 219 0.53 -10.29 -11.00
C LEU A 219 -0.44 -11.40 -10.61
N ALA A 220 -0.43 -12.51 -11.35
CA ALA A 220 -1.29 -13.67 -11.12
C ALA A 220 -1.00 -14.38 -9.79
N THR A 221 0.15 -14.13 -9.16
CA THR A 221 0.61 -14.88 -7.98
C THR A 221 1.06 -13.94 -6.85
N GLN A 222 0.44 -12.77 -6.67
CA GLN A 222 0.81 -11.86 -5.58
C GLN A 222 0.65 -12.52 -4.20
N ILE A 223 1.64 -12.32 -3.32
CA ILE A 223 1.66 -12.87 -1.96
C ILE A 223 2.15 -11.80 -0.98
N ASN A 224 1.47 -11.67 0.16
CA ASN A 224 1.94 -10.87 1.28
C ASN A 224 3.07 -11.61 2.01
N LEU A 225 4.21 -10.94 2.19
CA LEU A 225 5.41 -11.51 2.78
C LEU A 225 5.53 -11.18 4.28
N ASP A 226 4.75 -10.23 4.78
CA ASP A 226 4.78 -9.65 6.13
C ASP A 226 3.63 -10.14 7.05
N LYS A 227 3.39 -11.46 7.08
CA LYS A 227 2.30 -12.09 7.85
C LYS A 227 2.24 -11.73 9.35
N ASN A 228 3.32 -11.19 9.92
CA ASN A 228 3.43 -10.86 11.35
C ASN A 228 3.13 -9.38 11.69
N ARG A 229 2.86 -8.50 10.71
CA ARG A 229 2.60 -7.05 10.93
C ARG A 229 1.31 -6.54 10.27
N HIS A 230 0.28 -7.38 10.20
CA HIS A 230 -1.02 -7.10 9.57
C HIS A 230 -1.71 -5.77 9.97
N GLN A 231 -1.41 -5.19 11.15
CA GLN A 231 -2.01 -3.93 11.58
C GLN A 231 -1.40 -2.66 10.95
N GLN A 232 -0.15 -2.73 10.47
CA GLN A 232 0.54 -1.57 9.88
C GLN A 232 0.35 -1.48 8.36
N GLN A 233 0.03 -2.59 7.71
CA GLN A 233 -0.13 -2.68 6.26
C GLN A 233 -1.39 -1.96 5.76
N HIS A 234 -2.52 -2.07 6.48
CA HIS A 234 -3.73 -1.28 6.20
C HIS A 234 -3.49 0.23 6.39
N TYR A 235 -2.70 0.61 7.39
CA TYR A 235 -2.36 2.01 7.68
C TYR A 235 -1.48 2.64 6.58
N LEU A 236 -0.57 1.88 5.97
CA LEU A 236 0.35 2.36 4.93
C LEU A 236 -0.27 2.33 3.53
N GLU A 237 -1.15 1.37 3.23
CA GLU A 237 -2.03 1.39 2.05
C GLU A 237 -3.00 2.58 2.13
N GLU A 238 -3.53 2.90 3.31
CA GLU A 238 -4.32 4.11 3.55
C GLU A 238 -3.49 5.40 3.57
N LEU A 239 -2.22 5.38 3.97
CA LEU A 239 -1.31 6.53 3.88
C LEU A 239 -0.98 6.88 2.43
N PHE A 240 -0.91 5.86 1.57
CA PHE A 240 -0.82 6.00 0.12
C PHE A 240 -2.11 6.59 -0.45
N LEU A 241 -3.29 6.09 -0.04
CA LEU A 241 -4.62 6.57 -0.48
C LEU A 241 -5.00 7.95 0.10
N LYS A 242 -4.48 8.30 1.28
CA LYS A 242 -4.59 9.61 1.96
C LYS A 242 -4.12 10.76 1.10
N ASN A 243 -3.11 10.52 0.26
CA ASN A 243 -2.52 11.54 -0.61
C ASN A 243 -3.20 11.61 -1.99
N VAL A 244 -4.14 10.70 -2.30
CA VAL A 244 -4.88 10.65 -3.59
C VAL A 244 -6.38 10.92 -3.42
N GLY A 245 -6.86 11.23 -2.22
CA GLY A 245 -8.21 11.73 -1.97
C GLY A 245 -9.35 10.72 -2.08
N PHE A 246 -9.10 9.44 -2.32
CA PHE A 246 -10.15 8.41 -2.44
C PHE A 246 -10.12 7.39 -1.31
N VAL A 247 -11.28 7.20 -0.68
CA VAL A 247 -11.56 6.19 0.33
C VAL A 247 -11.97 4.89 -0.38
N ILE A 248 -11.07 3.91 -0.47
CA ILE A 248 -11.41 2.58 -1.02
C ILE A 248 -12.17 1.80 0.06
N PRO A 249 -13.39 1.29 -0.22
CA PRO A 249 -14.13 0.49 0.74
C PRO A 249 -13.46 -0.88 0.95
N PRO A 250 -13.37 -1.38 2.20
CA PRO A 250 -12.96 -2.76 2.45
C PRO A 250 -14.01 -3.73 1.88
N ASN A 251 -13.60 -4.98 1.67
CA ASN A 251 -14.51 -6.05 1.22
C ASN A 251 -15.77 -6.16 2.09
N ASN A 252 -15.69 -5.76 3.37
CA ASN A 252 -16.81 -5.63 4.29
C ASN A 252 -16.79 -4.23 4.93
N LEU A 253 -17.79 -3.41 4.60
CA LEU A 253 -17.92 -2.04 5.13
C LEU A 253 -18.04 -2.00 6.66
N ASN A 254 -18.68 -3.01 7.28
CA ASN A 254 -18.82 -3.06 8.74
C ASN A 254 -17.47 -3.29 9.44
N ASP A 255 -16.60 -4.12 8.86
CA ASP A 255 -15.25 -4.35 9.38
C ASP A 255 -14.39 -3.08 9.26
N GLY A 256 -14.54 -2.36 8.13
CA GLY A 256 -13.93 -1.04 7.95
C GLY A 256 -14.37 -0.02 8.99
N ILE A 257 -15.68 0.07 9.23
CA ILE A 257 -16.25 0.95 10.25
C ILE A 257 -15.69 0.59 11.63
N ALA A 258 -15.68 -0.69 12.00
CA ALA A 258 -15.15 -1.14 13.29
C ALA A 258 -13.65 -0.80 13.45
N PHE A 259 -12.86 -1.00 12.39
CA PHE A 259 -11.45 -0.63 12.37
C PHE A 259 -11.25 0.87 12.62
N PHE A 260 -11.94 1.72 11.87
CA PHE A 260 -11.76 3.17 12.00
C PHE A 260 -12.36 3.75 13.27
N GLN A 261 -13.39 3.13 13.86
CA GLN A 261 -13.86 3.51 15.19
C GLN A 261 -12.75 3.31 16.24
N LYS A 262 -12.01 2.19 16.15
CA LYS A 262 -10.84 1.95 17.00
C LYS A 262 -9.72 2.95 16.73
N GLN A 263 -9.45 3.28 15.47
CA GLN A 263 -8.44 4.28 15.12
C GLN A 263 -8.81 5.67 15.61
N LEU A 264 -10.08 6.07 15.52
CA LEU A 264 -10.58 7.34 16.04
C LEU A 264 -10.37 7.44 17.56
N ALA A 265 -10.70 6.38 18.29
CA ALA A 265 -10.50 6.32 19.73
C ALA A 265 -9.01 6.45 20.11
N ASN A 266 -8.13 5.74 19.39
CA ASN A 266 -6.69 5.81 19.61
C ASN A 266 -6.12 7.20 19.26
N ALA A 267 -6.53 7.78 18.13
CA ALA A 267 -6.08 9.08 17.69
C ALA A 267 -6.46 10.17 18.70
N ARG A 268 -7.69 10.14 19.22
CA ARG A 268 -8.14 11.05 20.29
C ARG A 268 -7.35 10.89 21.57
N LYS A 269 -7.12 9.64 22.00
CA LYS A 269 -6.32 9.34 23.19
C LYS A 269 -4.89 9.90 23.07
N ASN A 270 -4.31 9.84 21.88
CA ASN A 270 -2.95 10.27 21.60
C ASN A 270 -2.85 11.72 21.10
N GLN A 271 -3.98 12.44 21.02
CA GLN A 271 -4.04 13.79 20.42
C GLN A 271 -3.47 13.85 18.98
N ASP A 272 -3.57 12.76 18.23
CA ASP A 272 -3.14 12.68 16.83
C ASP A 272 -4.23 13.26 15.91
N VAL A 273 -4.10 14.55 15.62
CA VAL A 273 -5.00 15.31 14.74
C VAL A 273 -5.09 14.69 13.34
N THR A 274 -3.97 14.18 12.81
CA THR A 274 -3.95 13.61 11.46
C THR A 274 -4.68 12.27 11.44
N GLY A 275 -4.44 11.41 12.43
CA GLY A 275 -5.16 10.16 12.63
C GLY A 275 -6.66 10.38 12.83
N GLU A 276 -7.05 11.38 13.63
CA GLU A 276 -8.45 11.72 13.89
C GLU A 276 -9.18 12.17 12.61
N ILE A 277 -8.61 13.12 11.86
CA ILE A 277 -9.14 13.57 10.56
C ILE A 277 -9.35 12.39 9.59
N THR A 278 -8.40 11.47 9.59
CA THR A 278 -8.43 10.30 8.70
C THR A 278 -9.55 9.34 9.07
N ALA A 279 -9.65 9.01 10.34
CA ALA A 279 -10.67 8.09 10.82
C ALA A 279 -12.07 8.68 10.59
N LEU A 280 -12.28 9.96 10.90
CA LEU A 280 -13.56 10.66 10.67
C LEU A 280 -13.95 10.67 9.19
N ARG A 281 -12.99 10.88 8.29
CA ARG A 281 -13.20 10.84 6.83
C ARG A 281 -13.73 9.48 6.37
N HIS A 282 -13.05 8.40 6.75
CA HIS A 282 -13.43 7.05 6.33
C HIS A 282 -14.72 6.59 6.99
N LEU A 283 -14.92 6.92 8.26
CA LEU A 283 -16.18 6.63 8.96
C LEU A 283 -17.36 7.35 8.30
N SER A 284 -17.21 8.63 7.94
CA SER A 284 -18.25 9.34 7.21
C SER A 284 -18.58 8.62 5.90
N MET A 285 -17.58 8.43 5.03
CA MET A 285 -17.79 7.82 3.70
C MET A 285 -18.35 6.39 3.78
N TYR A 286 -17.82 5.52 4.64
CA TYR A 286 -18.31 4.15 4.74
C TYR A 286 -19.74 4.07 5.26
N ASN A 287 -20.15 4.98 6.14
CA ASN A 287 -21.54 5.04 6.60
C ASN A 287 -22.49 5.57 5.51
N ILE A 288 -22.04 6.50 4.65
CA ILE A 288 -22.78 6.92 3.43
C ILE A 288 -22.95 5.71 2.50
N MET A 289 -21.87 4.98 2.23
CA MET A 289 -21.87 3.83 1.33
C MET A 289 -22.71 2.65 1.84
N LEU A 290 -22.80 2.48 3.17
CA LEU A 290 -23.65 1.46 3.77
C LEU A 290 -25.14 1.77 3.59
N GLY A 291 -25.51 3.04 3.37
CA GLY A 291 -26.88 3.51 3.09
C GLY A 291 -27.88 3.41 4.25
N THR A 292 -27.56 2.64 5.30
CA THR A 292 -28.41 2.44 6.48
C THR A 292 -28.00 3.29 7.69
N LYS A 293 -26.87 4.02 7.60
CA LYS A 293 -26.27 4.76 8.72
C LYS A 293 -26.02 6.24 8.38
N ASN A 294 -26.94 6.86 7.65
CA ASN A 294 -26.75 8.21 7.08
C ASN A 294 -26.66 9.31 8.15
N GLU A 295 -27.32 9.15 9.30
CA GLU A 295 -27.14 10.07 10.45
C GLU A 295 -25.73 9.98 11.04
N GLN A 296 -25.17 8.77 11.16
CA GLN A 296 -23.81 8.59 11.68
C GLN A 296 -22.78 9.17 10.72
N ALA A 297 -22.99 9.00 9.40
CA ALA A 297 -22.18 9.65 8.38
C ALA A 297 -22.13 11.18 8.56
N MET A 298 -23.30 11.81 8.69
CA MET A 298 -23.40 13.26 8.92
C MET A 298 -22.66 13.67 10.20
N ASN A 299 -22.83 12.93 11.29
CA ASN A 299 -22.17 13.22 12.56
C ASN A 299 -20.64 13.16 12.44
N TYR A 300 -20.08 12.12 11.77
CA TYR A 300 -18.64 12.04 11.54
C TYR A 300 -18.13 13.17 10.63
N ALA A 301 -18.90 13.59 9.62
CA ALA A 301 -18.55 14.72 8.77
C ALA A 301 -18.53 16.06 9.54
N GLN A 302 -19.49 16.28 10.45
CA GLN A 302 -19.52 17.45 11.34
C GLN A 302 -18.34 17.47 12.32
N GLN A 303 -18.00 16.32 12.90
CA GLN A 303 -16.82 16.17 13.74
C GLN A 303 -15.54 16.50 12.95
N LEU A 304 -15.42 15.99 11.71
CA LEU A 304 -14.31 16.28 10.82
C LEU A 304 -14.19 17.79 10.55
N LEU A 305 -15.31 18.47 10.25
CA LEU A 305 -15.34 19.91 10.03
C LEU A 305 -14.86 20.69 11.26
N LYS A 306 -15.32 20.30 12.45
CA LYS A 306 -14.91 20.92 13.72
C LYS A 306 -13.40 20.81 13.94
N VAL A 307 -12.83 19.61 13.77
CA VAL A 307 -11.39 19.37 13.93
C VAL A 307 -10.60 20.14 12.88
N ALA A 308 -11.04 20.11 11.62
CA ALA A 308 -10.37 20.81 10.53
C ALA A 308 -10.32 22.33 10.75
N ARG A 309 -11.43 22.95 11.18
CA ARG A 309 -11.49 24.39 11.49
C ARG A 309 -10.66 24.75 12.71
N GLN A 310 -10.73 23.96 13.77
CA GLN A 310 -9.94 24.16 14.99
C GLN A 310 -8.43 24.19 14.71
N HIS A 311 -7.97 23.33 13.80
CA HIS A 311 -6.56 23.23 13.41
C HIS A 311 -6.21 24.00 12.12
N LYS A 312 -7.16 24.74 11.53
CA LYS A 312 -6.99 25.54 10.31
C LYS A 312 -6.47 24.72 9.10
N ILE A 313 -6.93 23.48 8.95
CA ILE A 313 -6.53 22.57 7.87
C ILE A 313 -7.53 22.71 6.72
N SER A 314 -7.29 23.68 5.84
CA SER A 314 -8.24 24.10 4.78
C SER A 314 -8.70 22.96 3.87
N GLY A 315 -7.79 22.08 3.43
CA GLY A 315 -8.15 20.93 2.58
C GLY A 315 -9.08 19.92 3.29
N SER A 316 -8.90 19.73 4.60
CA SER A 316 -9.78 18.83 5.37
C SER A 316 -11.13 19.48 5.68
N GLU A 317 -11.18 20.82 5.81
CA GLU A 317 -12.44 21.57 5.91
C GLU A 317 -13.26 21.46 4.62
N THR A 318 -12.63 21.65 3.46
CA THR A 318 -13.27 21.47 2.15
C THR A 318 -13.85 20.06 2.00
N GLN A 319 -13.07 19.04 2.36
CA GLN A 319 -13.51 17.66 2.31
C GLN A 319 -14.66 17.39 3.28
N ALA A 320 -14.62 17.93 4.49
CA ALA A 320 -15.70 17.76 5.47
C ALA A 320 -17.03 18.25 4.92
N LEU A 321 -17.04 19.45 4.32
CA LEU A 321 -18.24 20.01 3.69
C LEU A 321 -18.71 19.16 2.50
N ALA A 322 -17.79 18.58 1.72
CA ALA A 322 -18.13 17.66 0.65
C ALA A 322 -18.82 16.38 1.17
N TYR A 323 -18.31 15.77 2.24
CA TYR A 323 -18.97 14.63 2.88
C TYR A 323 -20.31 15.00 3.51
N MET A 324 -20.45 16.22 4.07
CA MET A 324 -21.74 16.70 4.58
C MET A 324 -22.76 16.85 3.46
N SER A 325 -22.37 17.35 2.28
CA SER A 325 -23.24 17.43 1.10
C SER A 325 -23.74 16.05 0.66
N LEU A 326 -22.85 15.05 0.58
CA LEU A 326 -23.20 13.67 0.26
C LEU A 326 -24.09 13.03 1.32
N ALA A 327 -23.79 13.24 2.61
CA ALA A 327 -24.57 12.69 3.72
C ALA A 327 -25.98 13.32 3.79
N ALA A 328 -26.11 14.63 3.57
CA ALA A 328 -27.41 15.31 3.48
C ALA A 328 -28.25 14.73 2.34
N PHE A 329 -27.62 14.45 1.20
CA PHE A 329 -28.30 13.81 0.09
C PHE A 329 -28.76 12.39 0.42
N ALA A 330 -27.91 11.57 1.04
CA ALA A 330 -28.27 10.23 1.51
C ALA A 330 -29.39 10.24 2.57
N LYS A 331 -29.57 11.35 3.29
CA LYS A 331 -30.68 11.59 4.24
C LYS A 331 -31.97 12.11 3.58
N LEU A 332 -32.02 12.25 2.25
CA LEU A 332 -33.13 12.86 1.51
C LEU A 332 -33.36 14.34 1.88
N GLU A 333 -32.28 15.07 2.18
CA GLU A 333 -32.30 16.51 2.49
C GLU A 333 -31.61 17.31 1.35
N PRO A 334 -32.21 17.39 0.15
CA PRO A 334 -31.56 17.93 -1.05
C PRO A 334 -31.24 19.43 -0.95
N ASN A 335 -32.04 20.22 -0.23
CA ASN A 335 -31.74 21.64 0.02
C ASN A 335 -30.44 21.81 0.83
N LEU A 336 -30.26 20.96 1.84
CA LEU A 336 -29.06 20.97 2.68
C LEU A 336 -27.83 20.44 1.90
N ALA A 337 -28.03 19.46 1.02
CA ALA A 337 -26.99 19.00 0.10
C ALA A 337 -26.50 20.13 -0.82
N ILE A 338 -27.42 20.95 -1.37
CA ILE A 338 -27.10 22.13 -2.18
C ILE A 338 -26.30 23.15 -1.37
N GLU A 339 -26.76 23.47 -0.16
CA GLU A 339 -26.10 24.45 0.71
C GLU A 339 -24.62 24.07 0.95
N TYR A 340 -24.36 22.82 1.35
CA TYR A 340 -23.00 22.35 1.54
C TYR A 340 -22.21 22.27 0.24
N GLY A 341 -22.82 21.81 -0.86
CA GLY A 341 -22.18 21.74 -2.17
C GLY A 341 -21.71 23.12 -2.65
N GLN A 342 -22.53 24.16 -2.48
CA GLN A 342 -22.19 25.54 -2.84
C GLN A 342 -21.05 26.10 -1.98
N GLN A 343 -20.97 25.73 -0.70
CA GLN A 343 -19.85 26.11 0.17
C GLN A 343 -18.52 25.44 -0.26
N VAL A 344 -18.58 24.21 -0.76
CA VAL A 344 -17.38 23.46 -1.18
C VAL A 344 -16.74 24.05 -2.43
N LEU A 345 -17.51 24.40 -3.47
CA LEU A 345 -16.96 24.82 -4.77
C LEU A 345 -15.86 25.90 -4.70
N PRO A 346 -16.08 27.07 -4.06
CA PRO A 346 -15.05 28.10 -4.01
C PRO A 346 -13.83 27.68 -3.19
N LEU A 347 -14.02 26.86 -2.14
CA LEU A 347 -12.94 26.35 -1.31
C LEU A 347 -12.10 25.30 -2.05
N ALA A 348 -12.77 24.41 -2.77
CA ALA A 348 -12.13 23.35 -3.55
C ALA A 348 -11.31 23.94 -4.71
N GLN A 349 -11.86 24.93 -5.43
CA GLN A 349 -11.12 25.64 -6.48
C GLN A 349 -9.91 26.39 -5.92
N LYS A 350 -10.08 27.10 -4.81
CA LYS A 350 -8.97 27.79 -4.12
C LYS A 350 -7.87 26.83 -3.67
N ASN A 351 -8.25 25.66 -3.17
CA ASN A 351 -7.33 24.64 -2.67
C ASN A 351 -6.82 23.69 -3.77
N GLN A 352 -7.28 23.84 -5.03
CA GLN A 352 -7.03 22.90 -6.12
C GLN A 352 -7.44 21.45 -5.76
N ASP A 353 -8.46 21.30 -4.92
CA ASP A 353 -9.00 20.01 -4.48
C ASP A 353 -10.06 19.50 -5.46
N GLN A 354 -9.59 18.87 -6.54
CA GLN A 354 -10.43 18.33 -7.60
C GLN A 354 -11.42 17.27 -7.10
N ILE A 355 -11.12 16.57 -5.99
CA ILE A 355 -11.99 15.53 -5.44
C ILE A 355 -13.18 16.15 -4.72
N SER A 356 -12.93 17.13 -3.86
CA SER A 356 -14.01 17.84 -3.19
C SER A 356 -14.86 18.65 -4.19
N GLU A 357 -14.23 19.25 -5.22
CA GLU A 357 -14.96 19.93 -6.30
C GLU A 357 -15.87 18.94 -7.05
N TYR A 358 -15.35 17.75 -7.39
CA TYR A 358 -16.14 16.70 -7.99
C TYR A 358 -17.35 16.29 -7.14
N MET A 359 -17.14 16.00 -5.84
CA MET A 359 -18.21 15.59 -4.92
C MET A 359 -19.30 16.66 -4.77
N ALA A 360 -18.91 17.93 -4.76
CA ALA A 360 -19.82 19.05 -4.67
C ALA A 360 -20.64 19.25 -5.95
N LEU A 361 -19.99 19.27 -7.11
CA LEU A 361 -20.67 19.37 -8.41
C LEU A 361 -21.63 18.19 -8.61
N TRP A 362 -21.24 17.01 -8.17
CA TRP A 362 -22.10 15.84 -8.24
C TRP A 362 -23.34 15.96 -7.35
N SER A 363 -23.16 16.36 -6.09
CA SER A 363 -24.27 16.54 -5.15
C SER A 363 -25.24 17.61 -5.63
N LEU A 364 -24.73 18.70 -6.22
CA LEU A 364 -25.53 19.73 -6.87
C LEU A 364 -26.27 19.19 -8.10
N ALA A 365 -25.61 18.39 -8.94
CA ALA A 365 -26.25 17.80 -10.11
C ALA A 365 -27.46 16.96 -9.72
N ILE A 366 -27.31 16.05 -8.75
CA ILE A 366 -28.42 15.17 -8.35
C ILE A 366 -29.51 15.93 -7.59
N ALA A 367 -29.16 16.89 -6.74
CA ALA A 367 -30.17 17.71 -6.09
C ALA A 367 -31.02 18.50 -7.11
N ASN A 368 -30.42 18.98 -8.20
CA ASN A 368 -31.17 19.62 -9.30
C ASN A 368 -32.05 18.62 -10.08
N VAL A 369 -31.60 17.37 -10.27
CA VAL A 369 -32.48 16.30 -10.81
C VAL A 369 -33.69 16.07 -9.89
N TYR A 370 -33.49 16.05 -8.58
CA TYR A 370 -34.59 15.90 -7.60
C TYR A 370 -35.64 17.00 -7.73
N PHE A 371 -35.22 18.25 -8.00
CA PHE A 371 -36.12 19.39 -8.23
C PHE A 371 -36.61 19.53 -9.68
N ASN A 372 -36.30 18.58 -10.55
CA ASN A 372 -36.64 18.61 -11.97
C ASN A 372 -36.02 19.80 -12.75
N ASP A 373 -34.95 20.41 -12.23
CA ASP A 373 -34.14 21.41 -12.95
C ASP A 373 -33.05 20.70 -13.77
N CYS A 374 -33.50 20.07 -14.86
CA CYS A 374 -32.62 19.31 -15.75
C CYS A 374 -31.55 20.18 -16.44
N SER A 375 -31.78 21.49 -16.56
CA SER A 375 -30.83 22.42 -17.18
C SER A 375 -29.61 22.62 -16.28
N GLN A 376 -29.83 22.98 -15.01
CA GLN A 376 -28.76 23.13 -14.04
C GLN A 376 -28.09 21.79 -13.70
N ALA A 377 -28.88 20.72 -13.59
CA ALA A 377 -28.36 19.38 -13.37
C ALA A 377 -27.32 18.99 -14.43
N LYS A 378 -27.60 19.28 -15.70
CA LYS A 378 -26.68 18.99 -16.82
C LYS A 378 -25.38 19.78 -16.71
N ILE A 379 -25.43 21.08 -16.37
CA ILE A 379 -24.23 21.91 -16.23
C ILE A 379 -23.30 21.36 -15.14
N PHE A 380 -23.85 21.06 -13.96
CA PHE A 380 -23.06 20.49 -12.87
C PHE A 380 -22.54 19.09 -13.21
N TYR A 381 -23.37 18.27 -13.86
CA TYR A 381 -22.97 16.95 -14.32
C TYR A 381 -21.82 17.03 -15.32
N ASP A 382 -21.92 17.84 -16.37
CA ASP A 382 -20.90 17.96 -17.42
C ASP A 382 -19.56 18.47 -16.83
N ARG A 383 -19.61 19.41 -15.87
CA ARG A 383 -18.41 19.84 -15.12
C ARG A 383 -17.85 18.73 -14.23
N SER A 384 -18.69 18.03 -13.48
CA SER A 384 -18.27 16.91 -12.63
C SER A 384 -17.66 15.80 -13.48
N SER A 385 -18.22 15.53 -14.67
CA SER A 385 -17.74 14.54 -15.64
C SER A 385 -16.42 14.97 -16.25
N SER A 386 -16.24 16.27 -16.56
CA SER A 386 -14.96 16.81 -17.01
C SER A 386 -13.85 16.61 -15.97
N ILE A 387 -14.13 16.91 -14.70
CA ILE A 387 -13.20 16.63 -13.59
C ILE A 387 -12.97 15.14 -13.45
N LEU A 388 -14.03 14.33 -13.41
CA LEU A 388 -13.94 12.88 -13.32
C LEU A 388 -13.11 12.29 -14.47
N ASN A 389 -13.21 12.87 -15.67
CA ASN A 389 -12.47 12.44 -16.85
C ASN A 389 -11.00 12.86 -16.80
N SER A 390 -10.70 14.02 -16.20
CA SER A 390 -9.33 14.49 -15.96
C SER A 390 -8.66 13.82 -14.75
N LEU A 391 -9.42 13.17 -13.87
CA LEU A 391 -8.86 12.35 -12.80
C LEU A 391 -8.10 11.14 -13.39
N PRO A 392 -6.87 10.87 -12.92
CA PRO A 392 -5.92 9.98 -13.60
C PRO A 392 -6.24 8.46 -13.50
N VAL A 393 -7.44 8.08 -13.09
CA VAL A 393 -7.75 6.78 -12.50
C VAL A 393 -9.13 6.28 -13.04
N SER A 394 -9.18 5.36 -14.04
CA SER A 394 -10.37 4.81 -14.76
C SER A 394 -11.46 4.07 -13.94
N GLU A 395 -11.15 2.97 -13.27
CA GLU A 395 -11.94 2.27 -12.25
C GLU A 395 -12.44 3.24 -11.13
N ASN A 396 -11.91 4.47 -10.91
CA ASN A 396 -12.50 5.50 -9.98
C ASN A 396 -13.76 6.03 -10.62
N LYS A 397 -13.73 6.24 -11.93
CA LYS A 397 -14.90 6.52 -12.75
C LYS A 397 -15.91 5.38 -12.66
N ASN A 398 -15.51 4.11 -12.64
CA ASN A 398 -16.45 2.97 -12.51
C ASN A 398 -17.05 2.82 -11.11
N MET A 399 -16.24 2.91 -10.05
CA MET A 399 -16.73 2.86 -8.66
C MET A 399 -17.67 4.03 -8.36
N ILE A 400 -17.31 5.22 -8.85
CA ILE A 400 -18.14 6.41 -8.78
C ILE A 400 -19.42 6.17 -9.59
N LYS A 401 -19.35 5.78 -10.87
CA LYS A 401 -20.54 5.45 -11.68
C LYS A 401 -21.44 4.38 -11.05
N GLU A 402 -20.88 3.32 -10.46
CA GLU A 402 -21.63 2.30 -9.72
C GLU A 402 -22.31 2.88 -8.48
N GLN A 403 -21.62 3.71 -7.70
CA GLN A 403 -22.21 4.42 -6.56
C GLN A 403 -23.34 5.35 -7.01
N ILE A 404 -23.16 6.05 -8.14
CA ILE A 404 -24.19 6.90 -8.73
C ILE A 404 -25.40 6.05 -9.15
N SER A 405 -25.17 4.93 -9.83
CA SER A 405 -26.22 4.01 -10.28
C SER A 405 -27.03 3.44 -9.10
N VAL A 406 -26.37 3.07 -7.99
CA VAL A 406 -27.02 2.61 -6.76
C VAL A 406 -27.91 3.70 -6.16
N ILE A 407 -27.41 4.93 -6.09
CA ILE A 407 -28.13 6.07 -5.51
C ILE A 407 -29.32 6.48 -6.38
N PHE A 408 -29.17 6.54 -7.71
CA PHE A 408 -30.28 6.79 -8.63
C PHE A 408 -31.37 5.71 -8.52
N LYS A 409 -30.97 4.45 -8.38
CA LYS A 409 -31.90 3.33 -8.20
C LYS A 409 -32.64 3.39 -6.87
N GLN A 410 -31.99 3.80 -5.79
CA GLN A 410 -32.61 3.98 -4.47
C GLN A 410 -33.64 5.11 -4.44
N LEU A 411 -33.46 6.14 -5.26
CA LEU A 411 -34.26 7.38 -5.20
C LEU A 411 -35.38 7.47 -6.24
N ASN A 412 -35.49 6.49 -7.14
CA ASN A 412 -36.52 6.44 -8.17
C ASN A 412 -36.65 7.74 -8.99
N LEU A 413 -35.52 8.42 -9.24
CA LEU A 413 -35.48 9.71 -9.93
C LEU A 413 -35.86 9.53 -11.41
N GLN A 414 -36.75 10.37 -11.94
CA GLN A 414 -37.03 10.40 -13.39
C GLN A 414 -35.80 10.93 -14.15
N LYS A 415 -35.43 10.26 -15.23
CA LYS A 415 -34.26 10.61 -16.03
C LYS A 415 -34.49 11.92 -16.79
N CYS A 416 -33.69 12.95 -16.51
CA CYS A 416 -33.53 14.07 -17.42
C CYS A 416 -32.95 13.58 -18.76
N SER A 417 -33.62 13.88 -19.88
CA SER A 417 -33.15 13.52 -21.22
C SER A 417 -31.79 14.17 -21.53
N GLY A 418 -30.81 13.40 -21.97
CA GLY A 418 -29.44 13.89 -22.26
C GLY A 418 -28.44 13.76 -21.09
N ILE A 419 -28.88 13.27 -19.94
CA ILE A 419 -28.04 12.73 -18.87
C ILE A 419 -28.08 11.18 -18.95
N SER A 420 -28.05 10.65 -20.18
CA SER A 420 -28.51 9.30 -20.52
C SER A 420 -27.57 8.17 -20.14
N ASN A 421 -26.38 8.46 -19.60
CA ASN A 421 -25.38 7.48 -19.18
C ASN A 421 -24.80 7.83 -17.80
N ILE A 422 -25.69 8.05 -16.81
CA ILE A 422 -25.32 7.98 -15.40
C ILE A 422 -25.27 6.52 -14.94
#